data_AF-A0A7M5V0F1-F1
#
_entry.id   AF-A0A7M5V0F1-F1
#
_cell.length_a   1.000
_cell.length_b   1.000
_cell.length_c   1.000
_cell.angle_alpha   90.00
_cell.angle_beta   90.00
_cell.angle_gamma   90.00
#
_symmetry.space_group_name_H-M   'P 1'
#
loop_
_entity.id
_entity.type
_entity.pdbx_description
1 polymer ?
#
loop_
_entity_poly.entity_id
_entity_poly.type
_entity_poly.pdbx_seq_one_letter_code
_entity_poly.pdbx_strand_id
1 'polypeptide(L)'
;MAVFRPLQSVRQFTTRIVVNEQFVRQRILGDKEALIKRLKRGGRFRFTRPPKNAAVVIPLCEMDGRLSILFTLRSPHLYNHGGQVSFPGGKVDDTDASRSHTAVRECVEELGINRDKIDVWVELQEFPDRTRTFCITPVLCFINDLELEELKPSEEEVGDIFTTPITSLIHPSNQGYTSFRNGWTFPVFPNCKHQVWGMTAVMTEVLLANAFSEFYKMKLRLPDKKRKPFEKWL
;
A
#
# COMPACT_ATOMS: atom_id res chain seq x y z
N MET A 1 12.49 6.04 19.22
CA MET A 1 11.48 5.03 19.61
C MET A 1 10.12 5.47 19.12
N ALA A 2 9.46 4.59 18.38
CA ALA A 2 8.13 4.78 17.83
C ALA A 2 7.11 4.17 18.80
N VAL A 3 6.01 4.87 19.09
CA VAL A 3 4.98 4.37 20.02
C VAL A 3 3.74 4.01 19.22
N PHE A 4 3.31 2.75 19.30
CA PHE A 4 2.05 2.28 18.75
C PHE A 4 0.89 2.77 19.62
N ARG A 5 -0.15 3.32 18.99
CA ARG A 5 -1.42 3.66 19.66
C ARG A 5 -2.56 2.97 18.92
N PRO A 6 -3.28 2.03 19.56
CA PRO A 6 -4.50 1.48 18.97
C PRO A 6 -5.58 2.56 18.90
N LEU A 7 -6.47 2.47 17.91
CA LEU A 7 -7.64 3.34 17.85
C LEU A 7 -8.61 2.98 18.98
N GLN A 8 -8.73 3.86 19.98
CA GLN A 8 -9.86 3.80 20.92
C GLN A 8 -11.16 4.08 20.16
N SER A 9 -12.20 3.28 20.44
CA SER A 9 -13.46 3.30 19.70
C SER A 9 -14.03 4.70 19.57
N VAL A 10 -14.06 5.24 18.35
CA VAL A 10 -14.69 6.52 18.06
C VAL A 10 -16.21 6.30 18.02
N ARG A 11 -16.94 7.17 18.72
CA ARG A 11 -18.41 7.19 18.86
C ARG A 11 -19.12 6.84 17.55
N GLN A 12 -20.11 5.95 17.66
CA GLN A 12 -20.98 5.46 16.60
C GLN A 12 -21.64 6.62 15.83
N PHE A 13 -21.40 6.69 14.53
CA PHE A 13 -22.19 7.49 13.61
C PHE A 13 -23.46 6.71 13.20
N THR A 14 -24.56 7.43 13.10
CA THR A 14 -25.96 6.99 12.94
C THR A 14 -26.33 6.51 11.53
N THR A 15 -25.46 5.74 10.87
CA THR A 15 -25.84 4.97 9.67
C THR A 15 -25.45 3.52 9.87
N ARG A 16 -26.43 2.60 9.88
CA ARG A 16 -26.20 1.15 9.92
C ARG A 16 -25.66 0.67 8.57
N ILE A 17 -24.47 1.12 8.18
CA ILE A 17 -23.76 0.49 7.07
C ILE A 17 -23.16 -0.80 7.63
N VAL A 18 -23.70 -1.94 7.19
CA VAL A 18 -23.10 -3.25 7.47
C VAL A 18 -21.98 -3.45 6.47
N VAL A 19 -20.75 -3.33 6.94
CA VAL A 19 -19.56 -3.61 6.14
C VAL A 19 -19.36 -5.12 6.08
N ASN A 20 -19.58 -5.70 4.90
CA ASN A 20 -19.35 -7.12 4.60
C ASN A 20 -18.64 -7.27 3.25
N GLU A 21 -18.33 -8.51 2.85
CA GLU A 21 -17.61 -8.78 1.60
C GLU A 21 -18.34 -8.26 0.36
N GLN A 22 -19.67 -8.38 0.31
CA GLN A 22 -20.47 -7.87 -0.81
C GLN A 22 -20.41 -6.35 -0.91
N PHE A 23 -20.50 -5.65 0.24
CA PHE A 23 -20.35 -4.21 0.29
C PHE A 23 -18.97 -3.77 -0.19
N VAL A 24 -17.91 -4.41 0.30
CA VAL A 24 -16.53 -4.13 -0.14
C VAL A 24 -16.36 -4.37 -1.64
N ARG A 25 -16.86 -5.51 -2.16
CA ARG A 25 -16.83 -5.84 -3.58
C ARG A 25 -17.53 -4.76 -4.42
N GLN A 26 -18.72 -4.32 -4.01
CA GLN A 26 -19.46 -3.27 -4.70
C GLN A 26 -18.68 -1.94 -4.71
N ARG A 27 -18.06 -1.55 -3.58
CA ARG A 27 -17.32 -0.29 -3.46
C ARG A 27 -16.01 -0.25 -4.23
N ILE A 28 -15.38 -1.40 -4.48
CA ILE A 28 -14.13 -1.46 -5.23
C ILE A 28 -14.37 -1.83 -6.70
N LEU A 29 -15.04 -2.96 -6.96
CA LEU A 29 -15.25 -3.47 -8.31
C LEU A 29 -16.45 -2.78 -8.99
N GLY A 30 -17.58 -2.67 -8.28
CA GLY A 30 -18.80 -2.04 -8.80
C GLY A 30 -18.64 -0.54 -9.05
N ASP A 31 -17.85 0.14 -8.22
CA ASP A 31 -17.54 1.57 -8.33
C ASP A 31 -16.14 1.84 -8.93
N LYS A 32 -15.54 0.87 -9.67
CA LYS A 32 -14.16 0.91 -10.19
C LYS A 32 -13.80 2.27 -10.83
N GLU A 33 -14.60 2.74 -11.79
CA GLU A 33 -14.34 4.00 -12.50
C GLU A 33 -14.36 5.22 -11.57
N ALA A 34 -15.31 5.25 -10.64
CA ALA A 34 -15.42 6.34 -9.67
C ALA A 34 -14.24 6.31 -8.68
N LEU A 35 -13.79 5.12 -8.27
CA LEU A 35 -12.61 4.93 -7.42
C LEU A 35 -11.34 5.39 -8.14
N ILE A 36 -11.13 4.98 -9.40
CA ILE A 36 -10.00 5.42 -10.23
C ILE A 36 -9.97 6.95 -10.30
N LYS A 37 -11.11 7.60 -10.54
CA LYS A 37 -11.20 9.06 -10.59
C LYS A 37 -10.83 9.74 -9.26
N ARG A 38 -11.15 9.12 -8.12
CA ARG A 38 -10.76 9.62 -6.79
C ARG A 38 -9.26 9.45 -6.56
N LEU A 39 -8.71 8.28 -6.90
CA LEU A 39 -7.29 7.96 -6.71
C LEU A 39 -6.33 8.81 -7.56
N LYS A 40 -6.77 9.29 -8.73
CA LYS A 40 -6.01 10.25 -9.56
C LYS A 40 -5.89 11.65 -8.94
N ARG A 41 -6.71 11.97 -7.93
CA ARG A 41 -6.71 13.30 -7.29
C ARG A 41 -5.65 13.34 -6.20
N GLY A 42 -4.47 13.84 -6.55
CA GLY A 42 -3.34 13.94 -5.64
C GLY A 42 -2.45 15.14 -5.91
N GLY A 43 -1.69 15.56 -4.89
CA GLY A 43 -0.72 16.65 -5.01
C GLY A 43 0.66 16.12 -5.37
N ARG A 44 1.45 16.90 -6.12
CA ARG A 44 2.87 16.56 -6.35
C ARG A 44 3.71 16.91 -5.13
N PHE A 45 4.59 15.99 -4.73
CA PHE A 45 5.60 16.28 -3.71
C PHE A 45 6.76 17.07 -4.32
N ARG A 46 7.27 18.05 -3.57
CA ARG A 46 8.49 18.79 -3.96
C ARG A 46 9.71 18.09 -3.35
N PHE A 47 10.65 17.75 -4.22
CA PHE A 47 11.96 17.21 -3.86
C PHE A 47 13.02 18.31 -3.93
N THR A 48 14.00 18.26 -3.03
CA THR A 48 15.13 19.21 -3.02
C THR A 48 16.23 18.83 -4.00
N ARG A 49 16.30 17.55 -4.38
CA ARG A 49 17.16 16.99 -5.44
C ARG A 49 16.34 16.04 -6.30
N PRO A 50 16.70 15.80 -7.57
CA PRO A 50 16.02 14.81 -8.40
C PRO A 50 16.05 13.43 -7.72
N PRO A 51 14.90 12.83 -7.38
CA PRO A 51 14.86 11.51 -6.77
C PRO A 51 15.10 10.42 -7.82
N LYS A 52 15.59 9.27 -7.38
CA LYS A 52 15.48 8.03 -8.16
C LYS A 52 14.02 7.61 -8.19
N ASN A 53 13.61 6.93 -9.25
CA ASN A 53 12.21 6.54 -9.38
C ASN A 53 12.02 5.06 -9.15
N ALA A 54 10.90 4.72 -8.52
CA ALA A 54 10.46 3.37 -8.27
C ALA A 54 8.96 3.26 -8.53
N ALA A 55 8.47 2.05 -8.77
CA ALA A 55 7.05 1.79 -8.88
C ALA A 55 6.69 0.48 -8.19
N VAL A 56 5.50 0.42 -7.60
CA VAL A 56 5.02 -0.75 -6.85
C VAL A 56 3.59 -1.08 -7.24
N VAL A 57 3.22 -2.36 -7.22
CA VAL A 57 1.85 -2.83 -7.46
C VAL A 57 1.09 -2.88 -6.14
N ILE A 58 -0.04 -2.19 -6.05
CA ILE A 58 -1.06 -2.46 -5.03
C ILE A 58 -1.98 -3.54 -5.63
N PRO A 59 -1.84 -4.83 -5.25
CA PRO A 59 -2.49 -5.92 -5.95
C PRO A 59 -3.80 -6.25 -5.24
N LEU A 60 -4.92 -5.81 -5.83
CA LEU A 60 -6.24 -6.31 -5.48
C LEU A 60 -6.40 -7.73 -6.04
N CYS A 61 -6.98 -8.63 -5.28
CA CYS A 61 -7.25 -9.99 -5.71
C CYS A 61 -8.45 -10.57 -4.97
N GLU A 62 -9.01 -11.66 -5.47
CA GLU A 62 -10.00 -12.44 -4.73
C GLU A 62 -9.32 -13.65 -4.11
N MET A 63 -9.57 -13.91 -2.83
CA MET A 63 -9.06 -15.09 -2.14
C MET A 63 -10.17 -15.63 -1.24
N ASP A 64 -10.55 -16.90 -1.42
CA ASP A 64 -11.69 -17.53 -0.75
C ASP A 64 -12.99 -16.73 -0.83
N GLY A 65 -13.28 -16.12 -2.00
CA GLY A 65 -14.46 -15.27 -2.20
C GLY A 65 -14.40 -13.91 -1.49
N ARG A 66 -13.24 -13.51 -0.95
CA ARG A 66 -13.03 -12.23 -0.26
C ARG A 66 -12.11 -11.33 -1.07
N LEU A 67 -12.54 -10.09 -1.29
CA LEU A 67 -11.70 -9.10 -1.94
C LEU A 67 -10.57 -8.69 -0.98
N SER A 68 -9.35 -8.90 -1.43
CA SER A 68 -8.14 -8.84 -0.60
C SER A 68 -7.06 -8.00 -1.26
N ILE A 69 -6.04 -7.66 -0.49
CA ILE A 69 -4.79 -7.09 -0.97
C ILE A 69 -3.69 -8.12 -0.76
N LEU A 70 -2.93 -8.43 -1.81
CA LEU A 70 -1.73 -9.26 -1.73
C LEU A 70 -0.54 -8.41 -1.25
N PHE A 71 0.28 -9.01 -0.39
CA PHE A 71 1.49 -8.45 0.15
C PHE A 71 2.64 -9.46 0.06
N THR A 72 3.86 -8.95 -0.01
CA THR A 72 5.08 -9.74 0.12
C THR A 72 5.74 -9.43 1.46
N LEU A 73 6.34 -10.44 2.09
CA LEU A 73 7.34 -10.25 3.13
C LEU A 73 8.71 -10.32 2.45
N ARG A 74 9.49 -9.25 2.55
CA ARG A 74 10.85 -9.22 1.99
C ARG A 74 11.72 -10.26 2.66
N SER A 75 12.51 -10.98 1.86
CA SER A 75 13.50 -11.93 2.35
C SER A 75 14.37 -11.30 3.45
N PRO A 76 14.62 -11.99 4.58
CA PRO A 76 15.41 -11.44 5.68
C PRO A 76 16.87 -11.19 5.29
N HIS A 77 17.34 -11.80 4.20
CA HIS A 77 18.71 -11.68 3.70
C HIS A 77 18.97 -10.40 2.92
N LEU A 78 17.93 -9.61 2.61
CA LEU A 78 18.08 -8.36 1.89
C LEU A 78 18.74 -7.29 2.76
N TYR A 79 19.78 -6.66 2.21
CA TYR A 79 20.54 -5.58 2.87
C TYR A 79 19.64 -4.42 3.32
N ASN A 80 18.65 -4.06 2.50
CA ASN A 80 17.69 -3.01 2.79
C ASN A 80 16.30 -3.62 3.04
N HIS A 81 15.69 -3.23 4.15
CA HIS A 81 14.29 -3.54 4.48
C HIS A 81 13.96 -5.04 4.59
N GLY A 82 14.94 -5.92 4.79
CA GLY A 82 14.71 -7.35 5.00
C GLY A 82 13.71 -7.59 6.16
N GLY A 83 12.79 -8.53 5.95
CA GLY A 83 11.73 -8.88 6.91
C GLY A 83 10.61 -7.84 7.05
N GLN A 84 10.53 -6.84 6.16
CA GLN A 84 9.42 -5.87 6.14
C GLN A 84 8.37 -6.28 5.11
N VAL A 85 7.10 -5.98 5.41
CA VAL A 85 6.02 -6.16 4.44
C VAL A 85 6.09 -5.07 3.36
N SER A 86 6.05 -5.48 2.11
CA SER A 86 6.05 -4.61 0.93
C SER A 86 4.96 -4.97 -0.06
N PHE A 87 4.72 -4.04 -0.97
CA PHE A 87 4.13 -4.34 -2.25
C PHE A 87 5.23 -4.80 -3.21
N PRO A 88 4.93 -5.71 -4.17
CA PRO A 88 5.87 -6.04 -5.23
C PRO A 88 6.26 -4.79 -6.01
N GLY A 89 7.53 -4.63 -6.32
CA GLY A 89 8.00 -3.45 -7.04
C GLY A 89 9.43 -3.06 -6.73
N GLY A 90 9.98 -2.27 -7.65
CA GLY A 90 11.39 -1.92 -7.62
C GLY A 90 11.68 -0.62 -8.36
N LYS A 91 12.93 -0.50 -8.77
CA LYS A 91 13.43 0.71 -9.42
C LYS A 91 12.99 0.74 -10.87
N VAL A 92 12.76 1.94 -11.38
CA VAL A 92 12.52 2.12 -12.81
C VAL A 92 13.82 1.88 -13.57
N ASP A 93 13.74 1.03 -14.59
CA ASP A 93 14.81 0.80 -15.57
C ASP A 93 14.69 1.81 -16.72
N ASP A 94 15.80 2.11 -17.39
CA ASP A 94 15.83 3.01 -18.56
C ASP A 94 15.00 2.45 -19.74
N THR A 95 14.78 1.14 -19.76
CA THR A 95 13.97 0.44 -20.77
C THR A 95 12.46 0.42 -20.45
N ASP A 96 12.05 0.85 -19.25
CA ASP A 96 10.65 0.83 -18.85
C ASP A 96 9.85 1.96 -19.53
N ALA A 97 8.80 1.59 -20.27
CA ALA A 97 7.97 2.54 -21.01
C ALA A 97 7.10 3.44 -20.11
N SER A 98 6.83 3.01 -18.87
CA SER A 98 6.01 3.74 -17.89
C SER A 98 6.23 3.21 -16.47
N ARG A 99 5.69 3.91 -15.46
CA ARG A 99 5.72 3.43 -14.06
C ARG A 99 4.89 2.17 -13.89
N SER A 100 3.75 2.09 -14.58
CA SER A 100 2.95 0.87 -14.67
C SER A 100 3.75 -0.29 -15.24
N HIS A 101 4.57 -0.06 -16.27
CA HIS A 101 5.43 -1.09 -16.84
C HIS A 101 6.45 -1.61 -15.83
N THR A 102 7.16 -0.72 -15.14
CA THR A 102 8.07 -1.09 -14.05
C THR A 102 7.36 -1.92 -12.99
N ALA A 103 6.24 -1.44 -12.46
CA ALA A 103 5.52 -2.12 -11.38
C ALA A 103 5.10 -3.54 -11.80
N VAL A 104 4.57 -3.70 -13.02
CA VAL A 104 4.16 -5.01 -13.55
C VAL A 104 5.36 -5.92 -13.76
N ARG A 105 6.46 -5.43 -14.35
CA ARG A 105 7.69 -6.21 -14.56
C ARG A 105 8.22 -6.76 -13.22
N GLU A 106 8.40 -5.90 -12.24
CA GLU A 106 8.90 -6.26 -10.91
C GLU A 106 7.93 -7.23 -10.21
N CYS A 107 6.62 -7.06 -10.35
CA CYS A 107 5.63 -8.00 -9.80
C CYS A 107 5.75 -9.40 -10.42
N VAL A 108 6.00 -9.47 -11.74
CA VAL A 108 6.25 -10.74 -12.44
C VAL A 108 7.56 -11.37 -11.98
N GLU A 109 8.63 -10.60 -11.86
CA GLU A 109 9.95 -11.06 -11.40
C GLU A 109 9.91 -11.56 -9.95
N GLU A 110 9.27 -10.81 -9.04
CA GLU A 110 9.20 -11.15 -7.62
C GLU A 110 8.28 -12.33 -7.32
N LEU A 111 7.13 -12.43 -8.01
CA LEU A 111 6.08 -13.42 -7.69
C LEU A 111 6.05 -14.61 -8.66
N GLY A 112 6.71 -14.52 -9.82
CA GLY A 112 6.60 -15.50 -10.89
C GLY A 112 5.18 -15.59 -11.48
N ILE A 113 4.36 -14.56 -11.29
CA ILE A 113 2.97 -14.52 -11.76
C ILE A 113 2.92 -14.28 -13.27
N ASN A 114 1.93 -14.87 -13.97
CA ASN A 114 1.69 -14.55 -15.36
C ASN A 114 1.24 -13.09 -15.51
N ARG A 115 1.94 -12.32 -16.35
CA ARG A 115 1.64 -10.92 -16.69
C ARG A 115 0.18 -10.71 -17.08
N ASP A 116 -0.42 -11.64 -17.83
CA ASP A 116 -1.79 -11.51 -18.34
C ASP A 116 -2.86 -11.58 -17.23
N LYS A 117 -2.50 -12.08 -16.04
CA LYS A 117 -3.38 -12.02 -14.87
C LYS A 117 -3.46 -10.60 -14.27
N ILE A 118 -2.53 -9.69 -14.59
CA ILE A 118 -2.44 -8.36 -13.97
C ILE A 118 -3.19 -7.30 -14.80
N ASP A 119 -4.39 -6.92 -14.37
CA ASP A 119 -5.16 -5.80 -14.92
C ASP A 119 -4.77 -4.47 -14.24
N VAL A 120 -4.06 -3.60 -14.97
CA VAL A 120 -3.64 -2.29 -14.45
C VAL A 120 -4.79 -1.29 -14.50
N TRP A 121 -5.17 -0.75 -13.35
CA TRP A 121 -6.28 0.22 -13.26
C TRP A 121 -5.80 1.66 -13.35
N VAL A 122 -4.83 2.04 -12.51
CA VAL A 122 -4.41 3.43 -12.36
C VAL A 122 -3.08 3.61 -11.63
N GLU A 123 -2.26 4.54 -12.11
CA GLU A 123 -1.13 5.09 -11.35
C GLU A 123 -1.64 6.13 -10.34
N LEU A 124 -1.29 5.95 -9.07
CA LEU A 124 -1.63 6.85 -7.98
C LEU A 124 -0.60 7.99 -7.89
N GLN A 125 -0.89 8.98 -7.06
CA GLN A 125 0.09 10.02 -6.74
C GLN A 125 1.41 9.41 -6.24
N GLU A 126 2.52 10.00 -6.63
CA GLU A 126 3.83 9.52 -6.19
C GLU A 126 4.07 9.82 -4.71
N PHE A 127 4.83 8.98 -4.03
CA PHE A 127 5.20 9.15 -2.63
C PHE A 127 6.72 9.21 -2.47
N PRO A 128 7.27 10.19 -1.73
CA PRO A 128 8.66 10.15 -1.34
C PRO A 128 8.87 9.01 -0.34
N ASP A 129 9.99 8.29 -0.46
CA ASP A 129 10.44 7.43 0.63
C ASP A 129 10.88 8.27 1.85
N ARG A 130 11.15 7.60 2.98
CA ARG A 130 11.54 8.28 4.23
C ARG A 130 12.79 9.14 4.06
N THR A 131 13.74 8.73 3.22
CA THR A 131 14.99 9.46 2.97
C THR A 131 14.87 10.51 1.86
N ARG A 132 13.74 10.53 1.13
CA ARG A 132 13.50 11.35 -0.08
C ARG A 132 14.51 11.09 -1.20
N THR A 133 15.12 9.92 -1.20
CA THR A 133 16.02 9.45 -2.26
C THR A 133 15.22 8.82 -3.40
N PHE A 134 14.07 8.22 -3.09
CA PHE A 134 13.17 7.61 -4.05
C PHE A 134 11.82 8.34 -4.12
N CYS A 135 11.29 8.43 -5.33
CA CYS A 135 9.91 8.77 -5.62
C CYS A 135 9.20 7.49 -6.10
N ILE A 136 8.26 7.01 -5.30
CA ILE A 136 7.58 5.72 -5.52
C ILE A 136 6.22 5.99 -6.12
N THR A 137 5.95 5.43 -7.29
CA THR A 137 4.62 5.47 -7.94
C THR A 137 3.86 4.18 -7.61
N PRO A 138 2.79 4.22 -6.80
CA PRO A 138 1.94 3.05 -6.61
C PRO A 138 1.02 2.89 -7.81
N VAL A 139 0.83 1.65 -8.24
CA VAL A 139 0.00 1.27 -9.37
C VAL A 139 -1.05 0.32 -8.84
N LEU A 140 -2.32 0.72 -8.86
CA LEU A 140 -3.42 -0.14 -8.46
C LEU A 140 -3.69 -1.12 -9.60
N CYS A 141 -3.59 -2.41 -9.30
CA CYS A 141 -3.90 -3.48 -10.23
C CYS A 141 -4.92 -4.44 -9.61
N PHE A 142 -5.63 -5.16 -10.47
CA PHE A 142 -6.43 -6.32 -10.09
C PHE A 142 -5.79 -7.57 -10.68
N ILE A 143 -5.50 -8.55 -9.83
CA ILE A 143 -4.99 -9.85 -10.23
C ILE A 143 -6.18 -10.78 -10.43
N ASN A 144 -6.40 -11.18 -11.68
CA ASN A 144 -7.43 -12.14 -12.06
C ASN A 144 -6.96 -13.57 -11.73
N ASP A 145 -7.88 -14.39 -11.21
CA ASP A 145 -7.68 -15.82 -10.97
C ASP A 145 -6.37 -16.13 -10.22
N LEU A 146 -6.15 -15.42 -9.10
CA LEU A 146 -4.99 -15.61 -8.25
C LEU A 146 -5.12 -16.93 -7.47
N GLU A 147 -4.12 -17.80 -7.64
CA GLU A 147 -3.89 -18.97 -6.80
C GLU A 147 -2.48 -18.84 -6.21
N LEU A 148 -2.35 -18.88 -4.87
CA LEU A 148 -1.06 -18.63 -4.22
C LEU A 148 -0.07 -19.77 -4.49
N GLU A 149 -0.57 -20.98 -4.67
CA GLU A 149 0.19 -22.19 -4.94
C GLU A 149 0.82 -22.20 -6.35
N GLU A 150 0.27 -21.43 -7.29
CA GLU A 150 0.83 -21.28 -8.63
C GLU A 150 1.99 -20.27 -8.69
N LEU A 151 2.14 -19.43 -7.65
CA LEU A 151 3.19 -18.43 -7.61
C LEU A 151 4.56 -19.08 -7.45
N LYS A 152 5.57 -18.44 -8.07
CA LYS A 152 6.97 -18.87 -8.03
C LYS A 152 7.80 -17.70 -7.52
N PRO A 153 7.77 -17.40 -6.21
CA PRO A 153 8.49 -16.28 -5.67
C PRO A 153 9.99 -16.39 -5.90
N SER A 154 10.64 -15.25 -6.15
CA SER A 154 12.09 -15.15 -6.06
C SER A 154 12.51 -15.26 -4.59
N GLU A 155 13.10 -16.39 -4.19
CA GLU A 155 13.52 -16.63 -2.79
C GLU A 155 14.57 -15.62 -2.29
N GLU A 156 15.34 -15.02 -3.20
CA GLU A 156 16.32 -14.00 -2.88
C GLU A 156 15.66 -12.69 -2.40
N GLU A 157 14.44 -12.41 -2.87
CA GLU A 157 13.75 -11.14 -2.62
C GLU A 157 12.51 -11.29 -1.74
N VAL A 158 11.80 -12.41 -1.85
CA VAL A 158 10.50 -12.66 -1.21
C VAL A 158 10.61 -13.87 -0.27
N GLY A 159 10.41 -13.60 1.02
CA GLY A 159 10.39 -14.64 2.05
C GLY A 159 9.00 -15.22 2.34
N ASP A 160 7.93 -14.49 2.02
CA ASP A 160 6.55 -14.97 2.18
C ASP A 160 5.59 -14.16 1.29
N ILE A 161 4.47 -14.77 0.90
CA ILE A 161 3.37 -14.11 0.18
C ILE A 161 2.09 -14.35 0.96
N PHE A 162 1.29 -13.30 1.15
CA PHE A 162 0.03 -13.43 1.84
C PHE A 162 -0.98 -12.39 1.40
N THR A 163 -2.27 -12.70 1.59
CA THR A 163 -3.36 -11.77 1.32
C THR A 163 -4.03 -11.34 2.61
N THR A 164 -4.46 -10.08 2.69
CA THR A 164 -5.34 -9.62 3.77
C THR A 164 -6.68 -9.15 3.18
N PRO A 165 -7.82 -9.68 3.65
CA PRO A 165 -9.14 -9.19 3.24
C PRO A 165 -9.30 -7.70 3.53
N ILE A 166 -9.89 -6.96 2.60
CA ILE A 166 -10.14 -5.51 2.76
C ILE A 166 -11.08 -5.26 3.94
N THR A 167 -12.06 -6.14 4.18
CA THR A 167 -12.93 -6.12 5.37
C THR A 167 -12.14 -6.13 6.68
N SER A 168 -11.06 -6.91 6.75
CA SER A 168 -10.14 -6.91 7.89
C SER A 168 -9.36 -5.60 7.98
N LEU A 169 -8.82 -5.07 6.88
CA LEU A 169 -8.04 -3.83 6.87
C LEU A 169 -8.86 -2.59 7.30
N ILE A 170 -10.13 -2.52 6.90
CA ILE A 170 -11.04 -1.43 7.30
C ILE A 170 -11.64 -1.60 8.69
N HIS A 171 -11.45 -2.77 9.33
CA HIS A 171 -11.94 -3.00 10.67
C HIS A 171 -11.11 -2.21 11.71
N PRO A 172 -11.73 -1.52 12.68
CA PRO A 172 -11.01 -0.69 13.64
C PRO A 172 -9.97 -1.44 14.49
N SER A 173 -10.17 -2.74 14.74
CA SER A 173 -9.19 -3.53 15.49
C SER A 173 -7.89 -3.74 14.73
N ASN A 174 -7.91 -3.71 13.39
CA ASN A 174 -6.74 -3.85 12.53
C ASN A 174 -6.18 -2.48 12.11
N GLN A 175 -6.49 -1.41 12.85
CA GLN A 175 -5.97 -0.09 12.57
C GLN A 175 -5.28 0.50 13.79
N GLY A 176 -4.04 0.91 13.59
CA GLY A 176 -3.28 1.68 14.56
C GLY A 176 -2.36 2.67 13.87
N TYR A 177 -1.68 3.46 14.69
CA TYR A 177 -0.72 4.44 14.21
C TYR A 177 0.53 4.43 15.05
N THR A 178 1.67 4.56 14.38
CA THR A 178 2.97 4.77 15.01
C THR A 178 3.30 6.25 14.98
N SER A 179 3.53 6.83 16.16
CA SER A 179 3.98 8.22 16.30
C SER A 179 5.50 8.30 16.46
N PHE A 180 6.14 9.21 15.72
CA PHE A 180 7.57 9.48 15.77
C PHE A 180 7.85 10.82 16.47
N ARG A 181 9.02 10.95 17.11
CA ARG A 181 9.41 12.16 17.88
C ARG A 181 9.43 13.44 17.03
N ASN A 182 9.64 13.31 15.72
CA ASN A 182 9.63 14.41 14.76
C ASN A 182 8.22 14.81 14.30
N GLY A 183 7.16 14.26 14.91
CA GLY A 183 5.76 14.59 14.64
C GLY A 183 5.11 13.81 13.50
N TRP A 184 5.87 12.95 12.82
CA TRP A 184 5.32 12.05 11.81
C TRP A 184 4.44 11.00 12.49
N THR A 185 3.33 10.66 11.83
CA THR A 185 2.47 9.56 12.24
C THR A 185 2.20 8.68 11.03
N PHE A 186 2.54 7.39 11.09
CA PHE A 186 2.28 6.43 10.02
C PHE A 186 1.23 5.39 10.42
N PRO A 187 0.37 4.95 9.49
CA PRO A 187 -0.57 3.87 9.74
C PRO A 187 0.16 2.55 9.98
N VAL A 188 -0.51 1.67 10.73
CA VAL A 188 -0.11 0.28 10.98
C VAL A 188 -1.35 -0.60 10.93
N PHE A 189 -1.26 -1.72 10.23
CA PHE A 189 -2.26 -2.79 10.24
C PHE A 189 -1.67 -4.00 10.99
N PRO A 190 -1.89 -4.10 12.31
CA PRO A 190 -1.20 -5.07 13.17
C PRO A 190 -1.71 -6.50 13.07
N ASN A 191 -2.95 -6.71 12.62
CA ASN A 191 -3.63 -8.01 12.62
C ASN A 191 -3.71 -8.61 11.22
N CYS A 192 -2.63 -8.45 10.44
CA CYS A 192 -2.41 -9.21 9.21
C CYS A 192 -1.47 -10.39 9.53
N LYS A 193 -1.22 -11.31 8.58
CA LYS A 193 -0.24 -12.40 8.77
C LYS A 193 1.12 -11.86 9.23
N HIS A 194 1.55 -10.77 8.59
CA HIS A 194 2.68 -9.95 9.00
C HIS A 194 2.23 -8.50 9.14
N GLN A 195 2.69 -7.80 10.19
CA GLN A 195 2.31 -6.40 10.41
C GLN A 195 2.64 -5.53 9.19
N VAL A 196 1.63 -4.86 8.64
CA VAL A 196 1.84 -3.89 7.54
C VAL A 196 2.08 -2.51 8.14
N TRP A 197 3.22 -1.90 7.84
CA TRP A 197 3.60 -0.58 8.34
C TRP A 197 4.43 0.19 7.31
N GLY A 198 4.84 1.43 7.64
CA GLY A 198 5.68 2.24 6.77
C GLY A 198 4.96 2.69 5.49
N MET A 199 5.69 2.79 4.38
CA MET A 199 5.14 3.28 3.11
C MET A 199 4.07 2.34 2.53
N THR A 200 4.23 1.04 2.70
CA THR A 200 3.22 0.04 2.33
C THR A 200 1.88 0.37 3.01
N ALA A 201 1.89 0.58 4.32
CA ALA A 201 0.67 0.95 5.06
C ALA A 201 0.12 2.32 4.66
N VAL A 202 0.97 3.30 4.31
CA VAL A 202 0.50 4.61 3.80
C VAL A 202 -0.25 4.44 2.49
N MET A 203 0.28 3.68 1.54
CA MET A 203 -0.36 3.43 0.26
C MET A 203 -1.66 2.63 0.43
N THR A 204 -1.67 1.64 1.32
CA THR A 204 -2.90 0.93 1.72
C THR A 204 -3.93 1.89 2.29
N GLU A 205 -3.55 2.76 3.25
CA GLU A 205 -4.45 3.73 3.86
C GLU A 205 -5.05 4.70 2.83
N VAL A 206 -4.27 5.11 1.83
CA VAL A 206 -4.74 5.98 0.73
C VAL A 206 -5.80 5.28 -0.12
N LEU A 207 -5.58 4.00 -0.47
CA LEU A 207 -6.60 3.21 -1.16
C LEU A 207 -7.90 3.13 -0.34
N LEU A 208 -7.78 2.74 0.94
CA LEU A 208 -8.95 2.55 1.82
C LEU A 208 -9.71 3.87 2.06
N ALA A 209 -9.02 4.98 2.28
CA ALA A 209 -9.65 6.28 2.49
C ALA A 209 -10.39 6.80 1.25
N ASN A 210 -9.93 6.46 0.04
CA ASN A 210 -10.60 6.81 -1.21
C ASN A 210 -11.75 5.85 -1.55
N ALA A 211 -11.68 4.59 -1.14
CA ALA A 211 -12.74 3.61 -1.34
C ALA A 211 -13.89 3.76 -0.34
N PHE A 212 -13.59 4.11 0.91
CA PHE A 212 -14.53 4.05 2.04
C PHE A 212 -14.62 5.37 2.81
N SER A 213 -14.55 6.50 2.10
CA SER A 213 -14.46 7.86 2.66
C SER A 213 -15.54 8.23 3.69
N GLU A 214 -16.70 7.57 3.62
CA GLU A 214 -17.84 7.75 4.50
C GLU A 214 -17.60 7.29 5.95
N PHE A 215 -16.73 6.30 6.17
CA PHE A 215 -16.45 5.75 7.51
C PHE A 215 -14.96 5.49 7.80
N TYR A 216 -14.11 5.39 6.77
CA TYR A 216 -12.66 5.27 6.91
C TYR A 216 -12.01 6.65 6.88
N LYS A 217 -11.47 7.09 8.02
CA LYS A 217 -10.79 8.38 8.14
C LYS A 217 -9.29 8.19 8.26
N MET A 218 -8.56 8.62 7.23
CA MET A 218 -7.10 8.70 7.25
C MET A 218 -6.63 9.60 8.39
N LYS A 219 -5.70 9.12 9.23
CA LYS A 219 -5.10 9.91 10.32
C LYS A 219 -3.59 10.13 10.13
N LEU A 220 -3.08 9.87 8.93
CA LEU A 220 -1.73 10.25 8.52
C LEU A 220 -1.47 11.73 8.84
N ARG A 221 -0.43 11.99 9.65
CA ARG A 221 0.04 13.36 9.94
C ARG A 221 1.48 13.50 9.49
N LEU A 222 1.69 14.42 8.56
CA LEU A 222 3.01 14.92 8.17
C LEU A 222 3.34 16.12 9.07
N PRO A 223 4.60 16.34 9.46
CA PRO A 223 4.98 17.54 10.18
C PRO A 223 4.69 18.78 9.34
N ASP A 224 4.33 19.84 10.02
CA ASP A 224 4.06 21.13 9.40
C ASP A 224 5.29 21.65 8.64
N LYS A 225 5.09 22.15 7.41
CA LYS A 225 6.17 22.61 6.49
C LYS A 225 7.03 23.75 7.08
N LYS A 226 6.61 24.34 8.21
CA LYS A 226 7.27 25.45 8.90
C LYS A 226 8.40 25.04 9.85
N ARG A 227 8.65 23.74 10.08
CA ARG A 227 9.85 23.30 10.82
C ARG A 227 10.97 23.00 9.82
N LYS A 228 12.11 23.70 10.01
CA LYS A 228 13.30 23.79 9.13
C LYS A 228 13.77 22.43 8.55
N PRO A 229 14.50 22.44 7.41
CA PRO A 229 15.03 21.23 6.79
C PRO A 229 15.85 20.44 7.81
N PHE A 230 15.57 19.15 7.89
CA PHE A 230 16.18 18.21 8.80
C PHE A 230 17.58 17.84 8.26
N GLU A 231 18.55 18.72 8.48
CA GLU A 231 19.94 18.30 8.62
C GLU A 231 20.11 17.66 10.00
N LYS A 232 20.79 16.51 10.02
CA LYS A 232 21.13 15.64 11.15
C LYS A 232 20.14 14.53 11.46
N TRP A 233 20.74 13.43 11.92
CA TRP A 233 20.17 12.20 12.47
C TRP A 233 19.98 11.06 11.45
N LEU A 234 21.15 10.58 11.01
CA LEU A 234 21.47 9.15 10.88
C LEU A 234 20.91 8.35 12.07
#